data_AF-A0A099KPB1-F1
#
_entry.id   AF-A0A099KPB1-F1
#
_cell.length_a   1.000
_cell.length_b   1.000
_cell.length_c   1.000
_cell.angle_alpha   90.00
_cell.angle_beta   90.00
_cell.angle_gamma   90.00
#
_symmetry.space_group_name_H-M   'P 1'
#
loop_
_entity.id
_entity.type
_entity.pdbx_description
1 polymer ?
#
loop_
_entity_poly.entity_id
_entity_poly.type
_entity_poly.pdbx_seq_one_letter_code
_entity_poly.pdbx_strand_id
1 'polypeptide(L)'
;MAMNDKQLDEIEMTNEALASEYNIAAGEIIIGTLVGLDDSGQAFVDFAQNPASTPLTAMSTTSVTQQQVSRQVALLFNQGDLKQPIIMGLIHSPLQAMLENFGEHNDTEKVELAGELNIDDVKVAGNKITFEAQDEMVFKCGESSITLTKAGKVLIRGKYLLNRSSGVNRIMGGSVQVN
;
A
#
# COMPACT_ATOMS: atom_id res chain seq x y z
N MET A 1 48.58 40.92 -26.53
CA MET A 1 47.35 40.08 -26.58
C MET A 1 47.12 39.61 -25.16
N ALA A 2 46.54 40.49 -24.34
CA ALA A 2 46.34 40.30 -22.92
C ALA A 2 44.82 40.17 -22.71
N MET A 3 44.38 39.02 -22.20
CA MET A 3 42.99 38.83 -21.77
C MET A 3 42.83 39.58 -20.45
N ASN A 4 41.84 40.46 -20.39
CA ASN A 4 41.58 41.40 -19.31
C ASN A 4 41.19 40.69 -18.00
N ASP A 5 41.83 41.06 -16.90
CA ASP A 5 41.44 40.74 -15.51
C ASP A 5 40.00 41.20 -15.16
N LYS A 6 39.38 42.06 -15.98
CA LYS A 6 37.97 42.47 -15.80
C LYS A 6 36.94 41.36 -16.02
N GLN A 7 37.29 40.27 -16.70
CA GLN A 7 36.33 39.18 -16.96
C GLN A 7 36.27 38.14 -15.83
N LEU A 8 37.21 38.17 -14.88
CA LEU A 8 37.18 37.27 -13.72
C LEU A 8 36.33 37.85 -12.58
N ASP A 9 36.39 39.17 -12.34
CA ASP A 9 35.58 39.84 -11.31
C ASP A 9 34.07 39.90 -11.65
N GLU A 10 33.69 39.97 -12.94
CA GLU A 10 32.27 39.96 -13.37
C GLU A 10 31.62 38.57 -13.24
N ILE A 11 32.41 37.50 -13.28
CA ILE A 11 31.91 36.12 -13.16
C ILE A 11 31.75 35.73 -11.68
N GLU A 12 32.59 36.25 -10.77
CA GLU A 12 32.43 36.02 -9.32
C GLU A 12 31.26 36.82 -8.72
N MET A 13 31.01 38.06 -9.17
CA MET A 13 29.85 38.85 -8.70
C MET A 13 28.48 38.33 -9.17
N THR A 14 28.44 37.50 -10.22
CA THR A 14 27.17 36.98 -10.75
C THR A 14 26.71 35.70 -10.02
N ASN A 15 27.61 35.03 -9.29
CA ASN A 15 27.30 33.79 -8.58
C ASN A 15 26.76 33.99 -7.15
N GLU A 16 26.97 35.15 -6.52
CA GLU A 16 26.35 35.47 -5.22
C GLU A 16 24.91 35.99 -5.33
N ALA A 17 24.46 36.38 -6.54
CA ALA A 17 23.10 36.88 -6.79
C ALA A 17 22.06 35.78 -7.11
N LEU A 18 22.45 34.51 -7.18
CA LEU A 18 21.55 33.38 -7.47
C LEU A 18 21.17 32.57 -6.22
N ALA A 19 21.67 32.96 -5.05
CA ALA A 19 21.52 32.22 -3.80
C ALA A 19 20.67 32.94 -2.73
N SER A 20 19.61 33.65 -3.12
CA SER A 20 18.53 33.99 -2.18
C SER A 20 17.30 34.55 -2.90
N GLU A 21 16.28 33.71 -3.08
CA GLU A 21 14.87 34.14 -2.96
C GLU A 21 13.84 33.02 -3.01
N TYR A 22 14.23 31.74 -3.07
CA TYR A 22 13.29 30.65 -2.80
C TYR A 22 13.11 30.46 -1.29
N ASN A 23 12.55 31.47 -0.63
CA ASN A 23 11.90 31.25 0.67
C ASN A 23 10.67 30.39 0.39
N ILE A 24 10.82 29.07 0.50
CA ILE A 24 9.68 28.16 0.50
C ILE A 24 8.86 28.51 1.74
N ALA A 25 7.80 29.29 1.56
CA ALA A 25 6.84 29.56 2.61
C ALA A 25 6.28 28.22 3.10
N ALA A 26 6.07 28.09 4.42
CA ALA A 26 5.43 26.90 4.96
C ALA A 26 4.06 26.73 4.31
N GLY A 27 3.88 25.65 3.55
CA GLY A 27 2.61 25.34 2.88
C GLY A 27 1.54 25.06 3.93
N GLU A 28 0.46 25.83 3.92
CA GLU A 28 -0.72 25.52 4.73
C GLU A 28 -1.33 24.20 4.23
N ILE A 29 -1.60 23.29 5.16
CA ILE A 29 -2.31 22.05 4.87
C ILE A 29 -3.81 22.34 4.93
N ILE A 30 -4.54 22.02 3.85
CA ILE A 30 -6.00 22.07 3.82
C ILE A 30 -6.56 20.65 3.84
N ILE A 31 -7.61 20.44 4.62
CA ILE A 31 -8.35 19.17 4.60
C ILE A 31 -9.39 19.23 3.49
N GLY A 32 -9.26 18.31 2.54
CA GLY A 32 -10.23 18.09 1.47
C GLY A 32 -10.90 16.73 1.57
N THR A 33 -11.69 16.40 0.55
CA THR A 33 -12.34 15.11 0.35
C THR A 33 -11.92 14.56 -1.01
N LEU A 34 -11.54 13.28 -1.06
CA LEU A 34 -11.37 12.57 -2.32
C LEU A 34 -12.75 12.31 -2.93
N VAL A 35 -13.05 12.89 -4.08
CA VAL A 35 -14.36 12.79 -4.73
C VAL A 35 -14.43 11.61 -5.69
N GLY A 36 -13.32 11.23 -6.29
CA GLY A 36 -13.27 10.12 -7.25
C GLY A 36 -11.89 9.93 -7.86
N LEU A 37 -11.78 8.92 -8.72
CA LEU A 37 -10.68 8.76 -9.65
C LEU A 37 -11.25 8.58 -11.07
N ASP A 38 -10.54 9.07 -12.09
CA ASP A 38 -10.85 8.75 -13.48
C ASP A 38 -10.34 7.36 -13.90
N ASP A 39 -10.61 6.99 -15.15
CA ASP A 39 -10.18 5.73 -15.77
C ASP A 39 -8.66 5.57 -15.82
N SER A 40 -7.89 6.66 -15.68
CA SER A 40 -6.43 6.65 -15.64
C SER A 40 -5.87 6.56 -14.21
N GLY A 41 -6.74 6.58 -13.19
CA GLY A 41 -6.35 6.59 -11.78
C GLY A 41 -5.98 7.97 -11.25
N GLN A 42 -6.28 9.04 -11.98
CA GLN A 42 -6.05 10.40 -11.53
C GLN A 42 -7.13 10.80 -10.52
N ALA A 43 -6.72 11.29 -9.35
CA ALA A 43 -7.63 11.64 -8.27
C ALA A 43 -8.31 13.00 -8.49
N PHE A 44 -9.57 13.10 -8.09
CA PHE A 44 -10.31 14.36 -7.97
C PHE A 44 -10.58 14.66 -6.51
N VAL A 45 -10.36 15.91 -6.11
CA VAL A 45 -10.58 16.37 -4.74
C VAL A 45 -11.48 17.60 -4.72
N ASP A 46 -12.19 17.75 -3.60
CA ASP A 46 -12.91 18.98 -3.29
C ASP A 46 -12.59 19.42 -1.86
N PHE A 47 -12.67 20.72 -1.60
CA PHE A 47 -12.32 21.31 -0.32
C PHE A 47 -13.05 22.65 -0.14
N ALA A 48 -13.20 23.11 1.11
CA ALA A 48 -14.07 24.24 1.43
C ALA A 48 -13.66 25.54 0.70
N GLN A 49 -12.38 25.73 0.42
CA GLN A 49 -11.82 26.90 -0.26
C GLN A 49 -11.67 26.69 -1.77
N ASN A 50 -12.22 25.62 -2.34
CA ASN A 50 -12.09 25.34 -3.77
C ASN A 50 -12.64 26.52 -4.58
N PRO A 51 -11.80 27.22 -5.38
CA PRO A 51 -12.25 28.36 -6.18
C PRO A 51 -13.07 27.92 -7.40
N ALA A 52 -13.06 26.63 -7.76
CA ALA A 52 -13.86 26.07 -8.83
C ALA A 52 -15.20 25.53 -8.29
N SER A 53 -16.24 25.56 -9.12
CA SER A 53 -17.55 24.98 -8.79
C SER A 53 -17.63 23.46 -8.96
N THR A 54 -16.50 22.82 -9.27
CA THR A 54 -16.37 21.39 -9.52
C THR A 54 -15.12 20.85 -8.84
N PRO A 55 -15.07 19.54 -8.51
CA PRO A 55 -13.86 18.90 -8.02
C PRO A 55 -12.66 19.16 -8.94
N LEU A 56 -11.49 19.36 -8.33
CA LEU A 56 -10.25 19.62 -9.03
C LEU A 56 -9.42 18.34 -9.13
N THR A 57 -8.74 18.17 -10.25
CA THR A 57 -7.74 17.12 -10.42
C THR A 57 -6.57 17.37 -9.47
N ALA A 58 -6.18 16.33 -8.73
CA ALA A 58 -5.05 16.38 -7.82
C ALA A 58 -3.93 15.44 -8.27
N MET A 59 -2.69 15.86 -8.03
CA MET A 59 -1.55 14.95 -7.99
C MET A 59 -1.54 14.24 -6.63
N SER A 60 -1.00 13.02 -6.55
CA SER A 60 -0.91 12.30 -5.28
C SER A 60 0.51 11.82 -5.03
N THR A 61 0.98 11.97 -3.80
CA THR A 61 2.26 11.40 -3.32
C THR A 61 2.12 9.97 -2.80
N THR A 62 0.88 9.49 -2.63
CA THR A 62 0.53 8.14 -2.18
C THR A 62 -0.35 7.44 -3.20
N SER A 63 -0.37 6.11 -3.19
CA SER A 63 -1.38 5.35 -3.91
C SER A 63 -2.77 5.68 -3.37
N VAL A 64 -3.71 5.92 -4.28
CA VAL A 64 -5.12 6.19 -3.97
C VAL A 64 -5.96 5.16 -4.71
N THR A 65 -6.90 4.52 -4.03
CA THR A 65 -7.78 3.48 -4.59
C THR A 65 -9.23 3.95 -4.63
N GLN A 66 -10.06 3.32 -5.47
CA GLN A 66 -11.50 3.62 -5.55
C GLN A 66 -12.23 3.39 -4.21
N GLN A 67 -11.71 2.50 -3.35
CA GLN A 67 -12.30 2.22 -2.04
C GLN A 67 -12.12 3.37 -1.05
N GLN A 68 -11.23 4.31 -1.37
CA GLN A 68 -10.91 5.46 -0.54
C GLN A 68 -11.74 6.70 -0.89
N VAL A 69 -12.60 6.62 -1.91
CA VAL A 69 -13.49 7.72 -2.33
C VAL A 69 -14.40 8.14 -1.16
N SER A 70 -14.67 9.44 -1.07
CA SER A 70 -15.35 10.14 0.04
C SER A 70 -14.55 10.25 1.34
N ARG A 71 -13.29 9.82 1.39
CA ARG A 71 -12.42 10.01 2.56
C ARG A 71 -11.77 11.39 2.56
N GLN A 72 -11.39 11.82 3.76
CA GLN A 72 -10.65 13.07 3.94
C GLN A 72 -9.19 12.90 3.52
N VAL A 73 -8.65 13.93 2.88
CA VAL A 73 -7.26 14.00 2.40
C VAL A 73 -6.59 15.26 2.92
N ALA A 74 -5.29 15.17 3.22
CA ALA A 74 -4.44 16.32 3.46
C ALA A 74 -3.93 16.85 2.12
N LEU A 75 -4.20 18.12 1.83
CA LEU A 75 -3.82 18.79 0.60
C LEU A 75 -2.73 19.84 0.87
N LEU A 76 -1.74 19.84 -0.01
CA LEU A 76 -0.88 20.99 -0.28
C LEU A 76 -1.19 21.52 -1.68
N PHE A 77 -0.70 22.71 -1.99
CA PHE A 77 -0.95 23.37 -3.26
C PHE A 77 0.35 23.76 -3.91
N ASN A 78 0.54 23.38 -5.17
CA ASN A 78 1.75 23.71 -5.90
C ASN A 78 1.92 25.23 -5.96
N GLN A 79 3.03 25.74 -5.41
CA GLN A 79 3.31 27.18 -5.30
C GLN A 79 2.17 28.00 -4.63
N GLY A 80 1.34 27.36 -3.81
CA GLY A 80 0.19 28.01 -3.16
C GLY A 80 -1.03 28.23 -4.06
N ASP A 81 -1.04 27.72 -5.30
CA ASP A 81 -2.20 27.82 -6.19
C ASP A 81 -3.29 26.80 -5.80
N LEU A 82 -4.41 27.29 -5.26
CA LEU A 82 -5.57 26.47 -4.88
C LEU A 82 -6.12 25.61 -6.04
N LYS A 83 -5.82 25.94 -7.29
CA LYS A 83 -6.23 25.15 -8.47
C LYS A 83 -5.34 23.95 -8.76
N GLN A 84 -4.19 23.83 -8.08
CA GLN A 84 -3.21 22.76 -8.25
C GLN A 84 -3.00 21.96 -6.95
N PRO A 85 -4.01 21.21 -6.49
CA PRO A 85 -3.91 20.42 -5.27
C PRO A 85 -2.97 19.22 -5.44
N ILE A 86 -2.25 18.91 -4.36
CA ILE A 86 -1.39 17.73 -4.18
C ILE A 86 -1.88 17.00 -2.93
N ILE A 87 -2.35 15.78 -3.10
CA ILE A 87 -2.68 14.86 -2.00
C ILE A 87 -1.37 14.40 -1.37
N MET A 88 -1.17 14.79 -0.12
CA MET A 88 -0.03 14.36 0.70
C MET A 88 -0.29 13.04 1.41
N GLY A 89 -1.57 12.74 1.68
CA GLY A 89 -2.00 11.52 2.36
C GLY A 89 -3.49 11.55 2.72
N LEU A 90 -4.01 10.39 3.12
CA LEU A 90 -5.37 10.24 3.64
C LEU A 90 -5.39 10.50 5.14
N ILE A 91 -6.47 11.13 5.62
CA ILE A 91 -6.69 11.32 7.05
C ILE A 91 -7.22 10.02 7.65
N HIS A 92 -6.47 9.47 8.60
CA HIS A 92 -6.80 8.20 9.22
C HIS A 92 -7.99 8.32 10.19
N SER A 93 -9.07 7.60 9.92
CA SER A 93 -10.17 7.37 10.88
C SER A 93 -10.17 5.89 11.32
N PRO A 94 -10.14 5.59 12.63
CA PRO A 94 -10.17 4.20 13.11
C PRO A 94 -11.35 3.38 12.59
N LEU A 95 -12.51 4.01 12.36
CA LEU A 95 -13.68 3.35 11.79
C LEU A 95 -13.48 3.02 10.30
N GLN A 96 -12.76 3.87 9.55
CA GLN A 96 -12.45 3.63 8.13
C GLN A 96 -11.35 2.59 7.97
N ALA A 97 -10.34 2.59 8.83
CA ALA A 97 -9.32 1.54 8.85
C ALA A 97 -9.94 0.15 9.10
N MET A 98 -10.97 0.07 9.95
CA MET A 98 -11.74 -1.17 10.08
C MET A 98 -12.46 -1.55 8.78
N LEU A 99 -13.13 -0.61 8.11
CA LEU A 99 -13.81 -0.85 6.82
C LEU A 99 -12.84 -1.22 5.68
N GLU A 100 -11.65 -0.64 5.65
CA GLU A 100 -10.56 -0.99 4.71
C GLU A 100 -10.10 -2.43 4.94
N ASN A 101 -9.94 -2.86 6.19
CA ASN A 101 -9.62 -4.26 6.52
C ASN A 101 -10.75 -5.25 6.19
N PHE A 102 -12.00 -4.79 6.04
CA PHE A 102 -13.11 -5.61 5.56
C PHE A 102 -13.24 -5.60 4.03
N GLY A 103 -12.64 -4.62 3.34
CA GLY A 103 -12.79 -4.39 1.90
C GLY A 103 -11.56 -4.68 1.05
N GLU A 104 -10.36 -4.72 1.63
CA GLU A 104 -9.08 -4.89 0.91
C GLU A 104 -8.25 -6.01 1.54
N HIS A 105 -8.49 -7.24 1.13
CA HIS A 105 -7.40 -8.21 0.95
C HIS A 105 -7.15 -8.39 -0.54
N ASN A 106 -6.70 -7.30 -1.17
CA ASN A 106 -6.08 -7.31 -2.50
C ASN A 106 -4.61 -6.85 -2.44
N ASP A 107 -3.96 -6.91 -1.28
CA ASP A 107 -2.50 -6.94 -1.21
C ASP A 107 -2.02 -8.36 -1.54
N THR A 108 -2.15 -8.70 -2.83
CA THR A 108 -1.13 -9.54 -3.47
C THR A 108 0.17 -8.74 -3.46
N GLU A 109 0.92 -8.83 -2.36
CA GLU A 109 2.33 -9.16 -2.57
C GLU A 109 2.30 -10.39 -3.47
N LYS A 110 2.77 -10.27 -4.71
CA LYS A 110 2.94 -11.39 -5.62
C LYS A 110 3.85 -12.41 -4.95
N VAL A 111 3.27 -13.31 -4.17
CA VAL A 111 3.78 -14.66 -4.06
C VAL A 111 3.57 -15.22 -5.45
N GLU A 112 4.64 -15.52 -6.17
CA GLU A 112 4.53 -16.35 -7.37
C GLU A 112 4.01 -17.72 -6.91
N LEU A 113 2.69 -17.86 -6.90
CA LEU A 113 2.05 -19.14 -6.70
C LEU A 113 2.41 -20.00 -7.91
N ALA A 114 3.11 -21.10 -7.66
CA ALA A 114 3.35 -22.15 -8.64
C ALA A 114 2.06 -22.95 -8.87
N GLY A 115 1.02 -22.31 -9.42
CA GLY A 115 -0.27 -22.90 -9.72
C GLY A 115 -1.39 -21.85 -9.86
N GLU A 116 -2.30 -22.09 -10.79
CA GLU A 116 -3.55 -21.33 -10.93
C GLU A 116 -4.46 -21.65 -9.72
N LEU A 117 -4.53 -20.75 -8.74
CA LEU A 117 -5.62 -20.80 -7.75
C LEU A 117 -6.85 -20.12 -8.38
N ASN A 118 -7.95 -20.86 -8.52
CA ASN A 118 -9.22 -20.24 -8.86
C ASN A 118 -9.76 -19.50 -7.63
N ILE A 119 -10.27 -18.29 -7.83
CA ILE A 119 -10.83 -17.45 -6.75
C ILE A 119 -12.01 -18.16 -6.04
N ASP A 120 -12.69 -19.10 -6.71
CA ASP A 120 -13.74 -19.95 -6.14
C ASP A 120 -13.26 -20.89 -5.03
N ASP A 121 -11.95 -21.17 -4.98
CA ASP A 121 -11.32 -22.07 -4.02
C ASP A 121 -11.02 -21.37 -2.67
N VAL A 122 -11.31 -20.07 -2.54
CA VAL A 122 -11.13 -19.32 -1.29
C VAL A 122 -12.47 -18.70 -0.86
N LYS A 123 -13.05 -19.21 0.23
CA LYS A 123 -14.30 -18.68 0.80
C LYS A 123 -14.00 -17.87 2.05
N VAL A 124 -14.40 -16.60 2.02
CA VAL A 124 -14.40 -15.70 3.19
C VAL A 124 -15.82 -15.60 3.72
N ALA A 125 -16.06 -16.15 4.91
CA ALA A 125 -17.36 -16.10 5.59
C ALA A 125 -17.20 -15.46 6.97
N GLY A 126 -17.48 -14.16 7.07
CA GLY A 126 -17.27 -13.39 8.30
C GLY A 126 -15.79 -13.40 8.71
N ASN A 127 -15.49 -13.92 9.90
CA ASN A 127 -14.12 -13.99 10.45
C ASN A 127 -13.38 -15.29 10.11
N LYS A 128 -13.82 -16.06 9.11
CA LYS A 128 -13.24 -17.37 8.74
C LYS A 128 -12.83 -17.38 7.27
N ILE A 129 -11.60 -17.80 7.01
CA ILE A 129 -11.05 -18.05 5.66
C ILE A 129 -10.94 -19.56 5.46
N THR A 130 -11.43 -20.05 4.32
CA THR A 130 -11.35 -21.47 3.94
C THR A 130 -10.67 -21.59 2.59
N PHE A 131 -9.64 -22.42 2.51
CA PHE A 131 -8.98 -22.81 1.25
C PHE A 131 -9.46 -24.21 0.86
N GLU A 132 -9.90 -24.38 -0.38
CA GLU A 132 -10.33 -25.65 -0.97
C GLU A 132 -9.40 -26.02 -2.13
N ALA A 133 -9.19 -27.32 -2.38
CA ALA A 133 -8.44 -27.82 -3.53
C ALA A 133 -8.96 -29.20 -3.90
N GLN A 134 -9.03 -29.51 -5.19
CA GLN A 134 -9.61 -30.77 -5.67
C GLN A 134 -8.69 -31.98 -5.42
N ASP A 135 -7.37 -31.79 -5.54
CA ASP A 135 -6.40 -32.89 -5.44
C ASP A 135 -5.41 -32.74 -4.27
N GLU A 136 -4.72 -31.60 -4.18
CA GLU A 136 -3.67 -31.36 -3.20
C GLU A 136 -3.53 -29.87 -2.85
N MET A 137 -3.12 -29.59 -1.61
CA MET A 137 -2.74 -28.26 -1.15
C MET A 137 -1.36 -28.32 -0.50
N VAL A 138 -0.41 -27.52 -0.99
CA VAL A 138 0.99 -27.53 -0.54
C VAL A 138 1.43 -26.15 -0.09
N PHE A 139 1.80 -26.02 1.18
CA PHE A 139 2.50 -24.85 1.72
C PHE A 139 3.99 -25.17 1.77
N LYS A 140 4.81 -24.57 0.89
CA LYS A 140 6.24 -24.91 0.74
C LYS A 140 7.15 -23.69 0.92
N CYS A 141 8.25 -23.89 1.64
CA CYS A 141 9.34 -22.93 1.76
C CYS A 141 10.67 -23.71 1.78
N GLY A 142 11.45 -23.61 0.71
CA GLY A 142 12.69 -24.38 0.53
C GLY A 142 12.45 -25.90 0.61
N GLU A 143 13.16 -26.57 1.51
CA GLU A 143 13.06 -28.02 1.78
C GLU A 143 11.89 -28.40 2.70
N SER A 144 11.18 -27.43 3.28
CA SER A 144 10.07 -27.65 4.20
C SER A 144 8.72 -27.56 3.49
N SER A 145 7.78 -28.42 3.86
CA SER A 145 6.41 -28.39 3.33
C SER A 145 5.36 -28.92 4.29
N ILE A 146 4.14 -28.37 4.18
CA ILE A 146 2.90 -28.95 4.74
C ILE A 146 2.00 -29.26 3.56
N THR A 147 1.61 -30.53 3.41
CA THR A 147 0.81 -31.02 2.29
C THR A 147 -0.47 -31.68 2.77
N LEU A 148 -1.61 -31.22 2.27
CA LEU A 148 -2.92 -31.84 2.45
C LEU A 148 -3.32 -32.53 1.15
N THR A 149 -3.75 -33.79 1.24
CA THR A 149 -4.12 -34.62 0.08
C THR A 149 -5.62 -34.90 0.05
N LYS A 150 -6.19 -35.15 -1.14
CA LYS A 150 -7.59 -35.60 -1.27
C LYS A 150 -7.93 -36.89 -0.51
N ALA A 151 -6.93 -37.70 -0.17
CA ALA A 151 -7.09 -38.91 0.65
C ALA A 151 -7.21 -38.61 2.16
N GLY A 152 -7.20 -37.32 2.56
CA GLY A 152 -7.30 -36.90 3.96
C GLY A 152 -5.98 -36.98 4.73
N LYS A 153 -4.85 -37.27 4.07
CA LYS A 153 -3.54 -37.26 4.73
C LYS A 153 -2.99 -35.84 4.82
N VAL A 154 -2.39 -35.52 5.97
CA VAL A 154 -1.58 -34.32 6.20
C VAL A 154 -0.13 -34.77 6.38
N LEU A 155 0.76 -34.28 5.51
CA LEU A 155 2.19 -34.56 5.56
C LEU A 155 2.94 -33.29 5.97
N ILE A 156 3.75 -33.37 7.01
CA ILE A 156 4.62 -32.27 7.45
C ILE A 156 6.07 -32.71 7.25
N ARG A 157 6.81 -31.99 6.41
CA ARG A 157 8.22 -32.26 6.10
C ARG A 157 9.08 -31.05 6.43
N GLY A 158 10.24 -31.32 7.01
CA GLY A 158 11.27 -30.33 7.30
C GLY A 158 12.41 -30.98 8.07
N LYS A 159 13.56 -30.29 8.14
CA LYS A 159 14.72 -30.76 8.91
C LYS A 159 14.44 -30.83 10.42
N TYR A 160 13.59 -29.93 10.91
CA TYR A 160 13.17 -29.86 12.31
C TYR A 160 11.69 -29.45 12.40
N LEU A 161 10.96 -30.06 13.33
CA LEU A 161 9.60 -29.67 13.69
C LEU A 161 9.58 -29.25 15.16
N LEU A 162 9.42 -27.95 15.41
CA LEU A 162 9.22 -27.41 16.76
C LEU A 162 7.74 -27.19 17.01
N ASN A 163 7.17 -27.97 17.93
CA ASN A 163 5.79 -27.85 18.33
C ASN A 163 5.73 -27.21 19.73
N ARG A 164 5.27 -25.94 19.80
CA ARG A 164 5.16 -25.19 21.05
C ARG A 164 3.71 -24.79 21.28
N SER A 165 3.16 -25.20 22.41
CA SER A 165 1.83 -24.79 22.87
C SER A 165 1.93 -24.26 24.31
N SER A 166 1.16 -23.22 24.62
CA SER A 166 0.96 -22.75 26.01
C SER A 166 -0.04 -23.62 26.77
N GLY A 167 -0.84 -24.41 26.06
CA GLY A 167 -1.79 -25.38 26.62
C GLY A 167 -1.38 -26.83 26.32
N VAL A 168 -2.33 -27.76 26.52
CA VAL A 168 -2.10 -29.17 26.22
C VAL A 168 -1.98 -29.41 24.71
N ASN A 169 -0.98 -30.18 24.30
CA ASN A 169 -0.94 -30.74 22.95
C ASN A 169 -1.46 -32.17 22.99
N ARG A 170 -2.61 -32.42 22.35
CA ARG A 170 -3.28 -33.73 22.37
C ARG A 170 -3.08 -34.43 21.02
N ILE A 171 -2.39 -35.56 21.05
CA ILE A 171 -2.22 -36.44 19.89
C ILE A 171 -3.15 -37.64 20.08
N MET A 172 -4.05 -37.86 19.12
CA MET A 172 -5.02 -38.95 19.14
C MET A 172 -4.85 -39.81 17.87
N GLY A 173 -4.84 -41.12 18.02
CA GLY A 173 -4.77 -42.05 16.90
C GLY A 173 -4.78 -43.51 17.37
N GLY A 174 -5.14 -44.43 16.48
CA GLY A 174 -5.10 -45.87 16.77
C GLY A 174 -3.68 -46.40 17.06
N SER A 175 -2.65 -45.68 16.62
CA SER A 175 -1.24 -45.90 16.95
C SER A 175 -0.44 -44.63 16.73
N VAL A 176 0.54 -44.36 17.58
CA VAL A 176 1.56 -43.33 17.37
C VAL A 176 2.92 -44.04 17.25
N GLN A 177 3.58 -43.87 16.12
CA GLN A 177 4.90 -44.44 15.88
C GLN A 177 5.94 -43.33 16.00
N VAL A 178 6.88 -43.53 16.92
CA VAL A 178 8.02 -42.65 17.15
C VAL A 178 9.27 -43.50 16.94
N ASN A 179 10.21 -43.01 16.14
CA ASN A 179 11.49 -43.64 15.85
C ASN A 179 12.60 -42.61 16.02
#